data_AF-A0A4S3J0P3-F1
#
_entry.id   AF-A0A4S3J0P3-F1
#
_cell.length_a   1.000
_cell.length_b   1.000
_cell.length_c   1.000
_cell.angle_alpha   90.00
_cell.angle_beta   90.00
_cell.angle_gamma   90.00
#
_symmetry.space_group_name_H-M   'P 1'
#
loop_
_entity.id
_entity.type
_entity.pdbx_description
1 polymer ?
#
loop_
_entity_poly.entity_id
_entity_poly.type
_entity_poly.pdbx_seq_one_letter_code
_entity_poly.pdbx_strand_id
1 'polypeptide(L)'
;MDEDQWMEAIVDEQATHSPHTAGMIYARDIMEHPGTTARRRAMFRLSSMDWHRFLGFASAEAPGDTGKRKRAPWEDEAEESCVIRRHRLNTINMETVLQQITGQETI
;
A
#
# COMPACT_ATOMS: atom_id res chain seq x y z
N MET A 1 19.40 -5.45 -19.92
CA MET A 1 18.83 -4.72 -18.76
C MET A 1 18.45 -3.36 -19.30
N ASP A 2 17.16 -3.02 -19.24
CA ASP A 2 16.69 -1.70 -19.65
C ASP A 2 17.04 -0.64 -18.58
N GLU A 3 16.97 0.63 -18.95
CA GLU A 3 17.41 1.76 -18.10
C GLU A 3 16.49 1.93 -16.87
N ASP A 4 15.21 1.59 -17.01
CA ASP A 4 14.21 1.66 -15.94
C ASP A 4 14.47 0.59 -14.86
N GLN A 5 14.80 -0.62 -15.29
CA GLN A 5 15.16 -1.77 -14.46
C GLN A 5 16.50 -1.54 -13.73
N TRP A 6 17.38 -0.72 -14.30
CA TRP A 6 18.60 -0.26 -13.63
C TRP A 6 18.30 0.78 -12.55
N MET A 7 17.41 1.73 -12.84
CA MET A 7 16.98 2.75 -11.87
C MET A 7 16.20 2.15 -10.70
N GLU A 8 15.32 1.18 -10.96
CA GLU A 8 14.58 0.45 -9.92
C GLU A 8 15.53 -0.27 -8.95
N ALA A 9 16.57 -0.93 -9.49
CA ALA A 9 17.58 -1.61 -8.67
C ALA A 9 18.38 -0.64 -7.78
N ILE A 10 18.72 0.56 -8.27
CA ILE A 10 19.38 1.60 -7.45
C ILE A 10 18.45 2.08 -6.33
N VAL A 11 17.18 2.33 -6.63
CA VAL A 11 16.19 2.78 -5.65
C VAL A 11 15.98 1.72 -4.56
N ASP A 12 15.93 0.45 -4.95
CA ASP A 12 15.85 -0.69 -4.04
C ASP A 12 17.07 -0.79 -3.11
N GLU A 13 18.27 -0.62 -3.65
CA GLU A 13 19.50 -0.66 -2.86
C GLU A 13 19.60 0.53 -1.89
N GLN A 14 19.09 1.69 -2.28
CA GLN A 14 19.05 2.89 -1.44
C GLN A 14 17.90 2.91 -0.43
N ALA A 15 16.85 2.09 -0.61
CA ALA A 15 15.67 2.10 0.25
C ALA A 15 15.95 1.57 1.67
N THR A 16 17.10 0.95 1.95
CA THR A 16 17.40 0.22 3.21
C THR A 16 16.50 -0.99 3.49
N HIS A 17 15.57 -1.32 2.57
CA HIS A 17 14.63 -2.41 2.69
C HIS A 17 14.36 -3.07 1.33
N SER A 18 13.99 -4.36 1.34
CA SER A 18 13.82 -5.12 0.09
C SER A 18 12.65 -4.61 -0.76
N PRO A 19 12.67 -4.81 -2.10
CA PRO A 19 11.55 -4.48 -2.99
C PRO A 19 10.20 -5.00 -2.48
N HIS A 20 10.21 -6.22 -1.94
CA HIS A 20 9.05 -6.83 -1.30
C HIS A 20 8.56 -6.05 -0.07
N THR A 21 9.48 -5.57 0.76
CA THR A 21 9.17 -4.72 1.92
C THR A 21 8.69 -3.34 1.47
N ALA A 22 9.25 -2.78 0.40
CA ALA A 22 8.81 -1.52 -0.19
C ALA A 22 7.37 -1.62 -0.73
N GLY A 23 7.07 -2.71 -1.45
CA GLY A 23 5.73 -3.01 -1.93
C GLY A 23 4.73 -3.21 -0.79
N MET A 24 5.08 -3.99 0.23
CA MET A 24 4.16 -4.31 1.35
C MET A 24 3.98 -3.18 2.37
N ILE A 25 5.07 -2.55 2.80
CA ILE A 25 5.05 -1.57 3.92
C ILE A 25 4.81 -0.15 3.39
N TYR A 26 5.47 0.21 2.30
CA TYR A 26 5.41 1.57 1.75
C TYR A 26 4.41 1.70 0.60
N ALA A 27 3.65 0.64 0.30
CA ALA A 27 2.67 0.61 -0.77
C ALA A 27 3.28 1.06 -2.11
N ARG A 28 4.55 0.73 -2.36
CA ARG A 28 5.28 1.17 -3.56
C ARG A 28 4.56 0.78 -4.85
N ASP A 29 4.03 -0.44 -4.89
CA ASP A 29 3.22 -0.96 -6.00
C ASP A 29 1.93 -0.14 -6.24
N ILE A 30 1.45 0.64 -5.27
CA ILE A 30 0.32 1.56 -5.42
C ILE A 30 0.78 2.93 -5.96
N MET A 31 2.01 3.34 -5.68
CA MET A 31 2.58 4.62 -6.14
C MET A 31 3.16 4.54 -7.56
N GLU A 32 3.71 3.39 -7.93
CA GLU A 32 4.55 3.18 -9.11
C GLU A 32 3.89 2.34 -10.22
N HIS A 33 2.78 1.64 -9.96
CA HIS A 33 2.16 0.80 -10.99
C HIS A 33 1.73 1.66 -12.21
N PRO A 34 2.15 1.29 -13.44
CA PRO A 34 1.74 1.96 -14.67
C PRO A 34 0.20 1.99 -14.75
N GLY A 35 -0.41 3.17 -14.76
CA GLY A 35 -1.87 3.34 -14.73
C GLY A 35 -2.49 3.62 -13.35
N THR A 36 -1.71 3.77 -12.26
CA THR A 36 -2.23 4.35 -11.01
C THR A 36 -2.62 5.80 -11.26
N THR A 37 -3.93 6.01 -11.33
CA THR A 37 -4.56 7.29 -11.67
C THR A 37 -4.20 8.34 -10.63
N ALA A 38 -4.09 9.61 -11.03
CA ALA A 38 -3.83 10.75 -10.12
C ALA A 38 -4.68 10.71 -8.84
N ARG A 39 -5.88 10.13 -8.93
CA ARG A 39 -6.77 9.77 -7.83
C ARG A 39 -6.10 8.94 -6.74
N ARG A 40 -5.46 7.80 -7.05
CA ARG A 40 -4.83 6.92 -6.03
C ARG A 40 -3.72 7.65 -5.26
N ARG A 41 -2.90 8.44 -5.97
CA ARG A 41 -1.87 9.29 -5.33
C ARG A 41 -2.49 10.36 -4.42
N ALA A 42 -3.62 10.94 -4.82
CA ALA A 42 -4.36 11.88 -3.97
C ALA A 42 -4.92 11.20 -2.71
N MET A 43 -5.51 10.00 -2.83
CA MET A 43 -6.02 9.25 -1.67
C MET A 43 -4.90 8.87 -0.70
N PHE A 44 -3.73 8.46 -1.22
CA PHE A 44 -2.56 8.18 -0.40
C PHE A 44 -2.03 9.42 0.34
N ARG A 45 -1.97 10.57 -0.34
CA ARG A 45 -1.59 11.82 0.33
C ARG A 45 -2.55 12.15 1.48
N LEU A 46 -3.86 12.00 1.27
CA LEU A 46 -4.85 12.23 2.31
C LEU A 46 -4.67 11.28 3.50
N SER A 47 -4.45 9.98 3.26
CA SER A 47 -4.24 9.01 4.34
C SER A 47 -2.95 9.27 5.11
N SER A 48 -1.86 9.61 4.43
CA SER A 48 -0.58 9.96 5.05
C SER A 48 -0.68 11.22 5.92
N MET A 49 -1.39 12.25 5.46
CA MET A 49 -1.64 13.46 6.25
C MET A 49 -2.46 13.18 7.51
N ASP A 50 -3.48 12.34 7.42
CA ASP A 50 -4.28 11.93 8.58
C ASP A 50 -3.44 11.15 9.59
N TRP A 51 -2.55 10.25 9.14
CA TRP A 51 -1.61 9.55 10.00
C TRP A 51 -0.63 10.49 10.69
N HIS A 52 -0.08 11.46 9.96
CA HIS A 52 0.83 12.44 10.54
C HIS A 52 0.13 13.29 11.60
N ARG A 53 -1.14 13.65 11.38
CA ARG A 53 -1.95 14.37 12.37
C ARG A 53 -2.23 13.50 13.60
N PHE A 54 -2.62 12.23 13.40
CA PHE A 54 -2.89 11.29 14.49
C PHE A 54 -1.65 11.06 15.37
N LEU A 55 -0.47 10.94 14.74
CA LEU A 55 0.80 10.75 15.44
C LEU A 55 1.38 12.04 16.03
N GLY A 56 0.73 13.19 15.82
CA GLY A 56 1.14 14.46 16.41
C GLY A 56 2.41 15.06 15.81
N PHE A 57 2.72 14.77 14.54
CA PHE A 57 3.84 15.43 13.87
C PHE A 57 3.53 16.91 13.67
N ALA A 58 4.49 17.78 14.00
CA ALA A 58 4.38 19.24 13.84
C ALA A 58 4.06 19.67 12.40
N SER A 59 4.44 18.87 11.40
CA SER A 59 4.11 19.10 9.99
C SER A 59 2.63 18.93 9.64
N ALA A 60 1.82 18.37 10.55
CA ALA A 60 0.41 18.07 10.36
C ALA A 60 -0.50 18.68 11.44
N GLU A 61 0.05 19.55 12.30
CA GLU A 61 -0.73 20.31 13.29
C GLU A 61 -1.73 21.23 12.59
N ALA A 62 -3.02 20.86 12.68
CA ALA A 62 -4.12 21.76 12.38
C ALA A 62 -4.66 22.30 13.71
N PRO A 63 -4.98 23.61 13.80
CA PRO A 63 -5.49 24.18 15.04
C PRO A 63 -6.88 23.62 15.35
N GLY A 64 -6.99 22.84 16.43
CA GLY A 64 -8.18 22.81 17.28
C GLY A 64 -9.36 21.93 16.88
N ASP A 65 -9.17 20.68 16.43
CA ASP A 65 -10.30 19.73 16.37
C ASP A 65 -10.04 18.50 17.25
N THR A 66 -10.52 18.57 18.49
CA THR A 66 -10.57 17.44 19.44
C THR A 66 -11.91 16.70 19.39
N GLY A 67 -12.71 16.92 18.33
CA GLY A 67 -13.96 16.22 18.09
C GLY A 67 -13.80 14.75 17.65
N LYS A 68 -14.92 14.03 17.55
CA LYS A 68 -14.94 12.69 16.94
C LYS A 68 -14.51 12.81 15.47
N ARG A 69 -13.45 12.11 15.08
CA ARG A 69 -12.91 12.11 13.71
C ARG A 69 -14.00 11.72 12.71
N LYS A 70 -14.30 12.61 11.75
CA LYS A 70 -15.13 12.27 10.60
C LYS A 70 -14.38 11.29 9.71
N ARG A 71 -15.09 10.29 9.18
CA ARG A 71 -14.52 9.31 8.25
C ARG A 71 -13.92 10.04 7.03
N ALA A 72 -12.67 9.75 6.70
CA ALA A 72 -12.00 10.40 5.59
C ALA A 72 -12.39 9.72 4.26
N PRO A 73 -12.44 10.45 3.13
CA PRO A 73 -12.81 9.90 1.83
C PRO A 73 -11.94 8.72 1.36
N TRP A 74 -10.71 8.60 1.85
CA TRP A 74 -9.80 7.49 1.51
C TRP A 74 -10.16 6.18 2.20
N GLU A 75 -10.87 6.25 3.33
CA GLU A 75 -11.24 5.07 4.11
C GLU A 75 -12.36 4.27 3.48
N ASP A 76 -13.25 4.91 2.71
CA ASP A 76 -14.33 4.22 2.01
C ASP A 76 -13.74 3.35 0.89
N GLU A 77 -12.85 3.91 0.07
CA GLU A 77 -12.17 3.18 -1.03
C GLU A 77 -11.23 2.08 -0.50
N ALA A 78 -10.58 2.32 0.64
CA ALA A 78 -9.76 1.33 1.33
C ALA A 78 -10.61 0.19 1.92
N GLU A 79 -11.79 0.49 2.49
CA GLU A 79 -12.68 -0.52 3.06
C GLU A 79 -13.21 -1.46 1.97
N GLU A 80 -13.67 -0.92 0.83
CA GLU A 80 -14.11 -1.74 -0.31
C GLU A 80 -13.01 -2.71 -0.76
N SER A 81 -11.77 -2.21 -0.86
CA SER A 81 -10.60 -3.02 -1.22
C SER A 81 -10.31 -4.10 -0.18
N CYS A 82 -10.42 -3.78 1.12
CA CYS A 82 -10.27 -4.73 2.22
C CYS A 82 -11.36 -5.81 2.22
N VAL A 83 -12.62 -5.45 1.98
CA VAL A 83 -13.74 -6.39 1.91
C VAL A 83 -13.57 -7.34 0.73
N ILE A 84 -13.22 -6.82 -0.45
CA ILE A 84 -12.96 -7.64 -1.64
C ILE A 84 -11.78 -8.59 -1.39
N ARG A 85 -10.67 -8.09 -0.82
CA ARG A 85 -9.51 -8.93 -0.49
C ARG A 85 -9.87 -10.01 0.51
N ARG A 86 -10.59 -9.67 1.58
CA ARG A 86 -11.05 -10.63 2.60
C ARG A 86 -11.94 -11.70 2.00
N HIS A 87 -12.89 -11.31 1.14
CA HIS A 87 -13.73 -12.26 0.43
C HIS A 87 -12.89 -13.21 -0.42
N ARG A 88 -11.96 -12.68 -1.23
CA ARG A 88 -11.04 -13.49 -2.04
C ARG A 88 -10.23 -14.47 -1.18
N LEU A 89 -9.62 -14.01 -0.10
CA LEU A 89 -8.85 -14.86 0.80
C LEU A 89 -9.69 -15.98 1.42
N ASN A 90 -10.97 -15.73 1.70
CA ASN A 90 -11.89 -16.75 2.23
C ASN A 90 -12.36 -17.77 1.18
N THR A 91 -12.24 -17.46 -0.10
CA THR A 91 -12.70 -18.33 -1.20
C THR A 91 -11.57 -19.09 -1.88
N ILE A 92 -10.34 -18.62 -1.77
CA ILE A 92 -9.19 -19.21 -2.47
C ILE A 92 -8.71 -20.47 -1.75
N ASN A 93 -8.35 -21.50 -2.53
CA ASN A 93 -7.63 -22.66 -2.02
C ASN A 93 -6.17 -22.27 -1.71
N MET A 94 -5.85 -22.25 -0.42
CA MET A 94 -4.53 -21.85 0.08
C MET A 94 -3.41 -22.79 -0.40
N GLU A 95 -3.68 -24.09 -0.56
CA GLU A 95 -2.70 -25.07 -1.03
C GLU A 95 -2.31 -24.78 -2.48
N THR A 96 -3.28 -24.47 -3.33
CA THR A 96 -3.02 -24.12 -4.74
C THR A 96 -2.21 -22.85 -4.87
N VAL A 97 -2.47 -21.84 -4.02
CA VAL A 97 -1.67 -20.59 -4.01
C VAL A 97 -0.25 -20.86 -3.50
N LEU A 98 -0.10 -21.67 -2.47
CA LEU A 98 1.22 -22.04 -1.95
C LEU A 98 2.03 -22.78 -3.01
N GLN A 99 1.43 -23.73 -3.72
CA GLN A 99 2.06 -24.44 -4.85
C GLN A 99 2.50 -23.47 -5.96
N GLN A 100 1.67 -22.48 -6.29
CA GLN A 100 2.03 -21.46 -7.28
C GLN A 100 3.21 -20.59 -6.84
N ILE A 101 3.30 -20.27 -5.55
CA ILE A 101 4.37 -19.41 -5.01
C ILE A 101 5.67 -20.19 -4.85
N THR A 102 5.62 -21.43 -4.38
CA THR A 102 6.83 -22.25 -4.12
C THR A 102 7.30 -23.04 -5.33
N GLY A 103 6.46 -23.18 -6.37
CA GLY A 103 6.76 -23.96 -7.58
C GLY A 103 6.90 -25.46 -7.34
N GLN A 104 6.49 -25.95 -6.16
CA GLN A 104 6.53 -27.37 -5.80
C GLN A 104 5.12 -27.93 -5.77
N GLU A 105 4.86 -28.96 -6.58
CA GLU A 105 3.65 -29.76 -6.46
C GLU A 105 3.76 -30.60 -5.18
N THR A 106 2.83 -30.42 -4.25
CA THR A 106 2.72 -31.32 -3.10
C THR A 106 2.16 -32.65 -3.60
N ILE A 107 3.02 -33.67 -3.54
CA ILE A 107 2.74 -35.09 -3.84
C ILE A 107 1.65 -35.63 -2.91
#